data_AF-A0A727TLK4-F1
#
_entry.id   AF-A0A727TLK4-F1
#
_cell.length_a   1.000
_cell.length_b   1.000
_cell.length_c   1.000
_cell.angle_alpha   90.00
_cell.angle_beta   90.00
_cell.angle_gamma   90.00
#
_symmetry.space_group_name_H-M   'P 1'
#
loop_
_entity.id
_entity.type
_entity.pdbx_description
1 polymer ?
#
loop_
_entity_poly.entity_id
_entity_poly.type
_entity_poly.pdbx_seq_one_letter_code
_entity_poly.pdbx_strand_id
1 'polypeptide(L)'
;EIVYRSMQQNEKINQALLYSNVVRTDILISMAYQMGVNGLAGFNNMLAAITEQDWNNAANEMRRSIWAKQTPKRAERHAAVIESGQWAPVYDFVINQ
;
A
#
# COMPACT_ATOMS: atom_id res chain seq x y z
N GLU A 1 0.73 -16.50 -2.16
CA GLU A 1 1.95 -16.95 -1.45
C GLU A 1 3.26 -16.55 -2.16
N ILE A 2 3.44 -16.83 -3.46
CA ILE A 2 4.69 -16.47 -4.19
C ILE A 2 4.96 -14.96 -4.18
N VAL A 3 3.95 -14.12 -4.48
CA VAL A 3 4.12 -12.65 -4.52
C VAL A 3 4.60 -12.09 -3.18
N TYR A 4 3.99 -12.53 -2.07
CA TYR A 4 4.38 -12.09 -0.73
C TYR A 4 5.82 -12.48 -0.40
N ARG A 5 6.24 -13.71 -0.74
CA ARG A 5 7.64 -14.13 -0.55
C ARG A 5 8.61 -13.28 -1.37
N SER A 6 8.26 -12.93 -2.61
CA SER A 6 9.07 -12.02 -3.43
C SER A 6 9.12 -10.60 -2.87
N MET A 7 8.03 -10.11 -2.27
CA MET A 7 8.02 -8.83 -1.55
C MET A 7 9.00 -8.83 -0.37
N GLN A 8 9.04 -9.93 0.40
CA GLN A 8 9.97 -10.08 1.54
C GLN A 8 11.45 -10.15 1.11
N GLN A 9 11.73 -10.56 -0.12
CA GLN A 9 13.10 -10.57 -0.67
C GLN A 9 13.56 -9.19 -1.14
N ASN A 10 12.64 -8.25 -1.39
CA ASN A 10 12.98 -6.87 -1.71
C ASN A 10 13.12 -6.07 -0.43
N GLU A 11 14.33 -5.58 -0.13
CA GLU A 11 14.64 -4.92 1.14
C GLU A 11 13.71 -3.74 1.46
N LYS A 12 13.45 -2.85 0.50
CA LYS A 12 12.59 -1.66 0.72
C LYS A 12 11.16 -2.05 1.04
N ILE A 13 10.62 -3.02 0.30
CA ILE A 13 9.26 -3.51 0.53
C ILE A 13 9.19 -4.26 1.85
N ASN A 14 10.18 -5.11 2.15
CA ASN A 14 10.23 -5.85 3.41
C ASN A 14 10.29 -4.93 4.63
N GLN A 15 11.09 -3.85 4.58
CA GLN A 15 11.09 -2.83 5.63
C GLN A 15 9.70 -2.20 5.78
N ALA A 16 9.08 -1.76 4.68
CA ALA A 16 7.73 -1.19 4.75
C ALA A 16 6.67 -2.16 5.33
N LEU A 17 6.79 -3.46 5.03
CA LEU A 17 5.93 -4.51 5.60
C LEU A 17 6.09 -4.62 7.12
N LEU A 18 7.31 -4.52 7.65
CA LEU A 18 7.58 -4.62 9.10
C LEU A 18 6.92 -3.49 9.92
N TYR A 19 6.76 -2.30 9.35
CA TYR A 19 6.09 -1.17 10.00
C TYR A 19 4.57 -1.11 9.74
N SER A 20 4.07 -1.97 8.86
CA SER A 20 2.66 -1.98 8.45
C SER A 20 1.81 -2.87 9.34
N ASN A 21 0.61 -2.40 9.71
CA ASN A 21 -0.41 -3.28 10.26
C ASN A 21 -0.99 -4.19 9.15
N VAL A 22 -1.86 -5.13 9.51
CA VAL A 22 -2.47 -6.07 8.54
C VAL A 22 -3.17 -5.35 7.38
N VAL A 23 -3.88 -4.27 7.68
CA VAL A 23 -4.65 -3.49 6.70
C VAL A 23 -3.73 -2.81 5.67
N ARG A 24 -2.64 -2.19 6.13
CA ARG A 24 -1.65 -1.56 5.25
C ARG A 24 -0.89 -2.60 4.44
N THR A 25 -0.55 -3.74 5.06
CA THR A 25 0.07 -4.88 4.39
C THR A 25 -0.79 -5.38 3.25
N ASP A 26 -2.11 -5.51 3.44
CA ASP A 26 -3.03 -5.95 2.39
C ASP A 26 -3.09 -4.96 1.23
N ILE A 27 -2.96 -3.65 1.47
CA ILE A 27 -2.83 -2.65 0.41
C ILE A 27 -1.52 -2.84 -0.38
N LEU A 28 -0.38 -3.01 0.29
CA LEU A 28 0.91 -3.24 -0.38
C LEU A 28 0.89 -4.53 -1.21
N ILE A 29 0.29 -5.60 -0.69
CA ILE A 29 0.08 -6.86 -1.42
C ILE A 29 -0.81 -6.61 -2.64
N SER A 30 -1.94 -5.90 -2.47
CA SER A 30 -2.86 -5.56 -3.55
C SER A 30 -2.18 -4.77 -4.68
N MET A 31 -1.30 -3.82 -4.33
CA MET A 31 -0.47 -3.10 -5.29
C MET A 31 0.49 -4.05 -6.03
N ALA A 32 1.24 -4.88 -5.30
CA ALA A 32 2.17 -5.83 -5.88
C ALA A 32 1.49 -6.82 -6.86
N TYR A 33 0.25 -7.23 -6.60
CA TYR A 33 -0.53 -8.02 -7.54
C TYR A 33 -0.91 -7.26 -8.82
N GLN A 34 -1.18 -5.96 -8.72
CA GLN A 34 -1.58 -5.15 -9.88
C GLN A 34 -0.39 -4.78 -10.78
N MET A 35 0.74 -4.39 -10.18
CA MET A 35 1.87 -3.80 -10.92
C MET A 35 3.18 -4.58 -10.79
N GLY A 36 3.16 -5.73 -10.12
CA GLY A 36 4.34 -6.53 -9.81
C GLY A 36 5.16 -5.95 -8.66
N VAL A 37 6.02 -6.80 -8.07
CA VAL A 37 6.93 -6.43 -6.97
C VAL A 37 7.90 -5.33 -7.40
N ASN A 38 8.42 -5.39 -8.62
CA ASN A 38 9.32 -4.35 -9.15
C ASN A 38 8.60 -3.02 -9.36
N GLY A 39 7.33 -3.05 -9.77
CA GLY A 39 6.50 -1.83 -9.88
C GLY A 39 6.29 -1.18 -8.51
N LEU A 40 5.95 -1.98 -7.50
CA LEU A 40 5.81 -1.51 -6.12
C LEU A 40 7.15 -0.99 -5.55
N ALA A 41 8.26 -1.65 -5.83
CA ALA A 41 9.59 -1.23 -5.40
C ALA A 41 10.00 0.15 -5.97
N GLY A 42 9.37 0.61 -7.04
CA GLY A 42 9.55 1.95 -7.60
C GLY A 42 8.97 3.08 -6.75
N PHE A 43 8.10 2.79 -5.77
CA PHE A 43 7.48 3.77 -4.88
C PHE A 43 8.42 4.16 -3.72
N ASN A 44 9.65 4.59 -4.05
CA ASN A 44 10.71 4.85 -3.08
C ASN A 44 10.27 5.78 -1.94
N ASN A 45 9.64 6.90 -2.26
CA ASN A 45 9.21 7.89 -1.25
C ASN A 45 8.09 7.37 -0.36
N MET A 46 7.09 6.69 -0.93
CA MET A 46 6.00 6.08 -0.16
C MET A 46 6.55 4.99 0.78
N LEU A 47 7.44 4.12 0.28
CA LEU A 47 8.04 3.05 1.09
C LEU A 47 8.88 3.63 2.23
N ALA A 48 9.64 4.70 1.99
CA ALA A 48 10.38 5.42 3.03
C ALA A 48 9.45 6.05 4.07
N ALA A 49 8.40 6.76 3.63
CA ALA A 49 7.40 7.35 4.52
C ALA A 49 6.71 6.30 5.41
N ILE A 50 6.45 5.10 4.89
CA ILE A 50 5.91 3.98 5.68
C ILE A 50 6.88 3.58 6.81
N THR A 51 8.18 3.48 6.53
CA THR A 51 9.18 3.13 7.56
C THR A 51 9.34 4.21 8.63
N GLU A 52 9.08 5.46 8.28
CA GLU A 52 9.02 6.60 9.21
C GLU A 52 7.65 6.72 9.90
N GLN A 53 6.69 5.87 9.55
CA GLN A 53 5.30 5.90 9.99
C GLN A 53 4.59 7.22 9.67
N ASP A 54 5.04 7.95 8.65
CA ASP A 54 4.37 9.12 8.10
C ASP A 54 3.30 8.68 7.07
N TRP A 55 2.16 8.24 7.60
CA TRP A 55 1.06 7.68 6.82
C TRP A 55 0.41 8.70 5.88
N ASN A 56 0.37 9.97 6.30
CA ASN A 56 -0.17 11.07 5.49
C ASN A 56 0.71 11.28 4.25
N ASN A 57 2.03 11.31 4.44
CA ASN A 57 2.96 11.45 3.33
C ASN A 57 2.95 10.20 2.42
N ALA A 58 2.91 8.99 3.00
CA ALA A 58 2.80 7.76 2.21
C ALA A 58 1.57 7.77 1.29
N ALA A 59 0.40 8.17 1.81
CA ALA A 59 -0.82 8.30 1.02
C ALA A 59 -0.70 9.39 -0.06
N ASN A 60 -0.08 10.53 0.25
CA ASN A 60 0.16 11.59 -0.73
C ASN A 60 1.07 11.16 -1.88
N GLU A 61 2.13 10.40 -1.59
CA GLU A 61 3.00 9.82 -2.62
C GLU A 61 2.25 8.83 -3.52
N MET A 62 1.32 8.04 -2.96
CA MET A 62 0.44 7.19 -3.77
C MET A 62 -0.44 8.01 -4.71
N ARG A 63 -1.11 9.06 -4.20
CA ARG A 63 -2.02 9.94 -4.98
C ARG A 63 -1.31 10.69 -6.11
N ARG A 64 -0.03 11.03 -5.95
CA ARG A 64 0.76 11.75 -6.95
C ARG A 64 1.41 10.85 -8.00
N SER A 65 1.36 9.53 -7.81
CA SER A 65 2.03 8.56 -8.68
C SER A 65 1.40 8.44 -10.09
N ILE A 66 2.17 7.89 -11.03
CA ILE A 66 1.65 7.52 -12.37
C ILE A 66 0.54 6.47 -12.23
N TRP A 67 0.66 5.56 -11.25
CA TRP A 67 -0.35 4.56 -10.96
C TRP A 67 -1.71 5.18 -10.60
N ALA A 68 -1.71 6.29 -9.86
CA ALA A 68 -2.93 7.06 -9.59
C ALA A 68 -3.53 7.70 -10.85
N LYS A 69 -2.71 8.14 -11.81
CA LYS A 69 -3.22 8.63 -13.11
C LYS A 69 -3.86 7.50 -13.93
N GLN A 70 -3.32 6.28 -13.84
CA GLN A 70 -3.82 5.12 -14.58
C GLN A 70 -5.07 4.49 -13.95
N THR A 71 -5.15 4.45 -12.62
CA THR A 71 -6.27 3.82 -11.89
C THR A 71 -6.75 4.69 -10.72
N PRO A 72 -7.29 5.90 -10.98
CA PRO A 72 -7.49 6.95 -9.97
C PRO A 72 -8.39 6.52 -8.81
N LYS A 73 -9.52 5.88 -9.10
CA LYS A 73 -10.45 5.42 -8.05
C LYS A 73 -9.84 4.35 -7.15
N ARG A 74 -8.97 3.47 -7.68
CA ARG A 74 -8.31 2.43 -6.88
C ARG A 74 -7.20 3.04 -6.04
N ALA A 75 -6.38 3.89 -6.66
CA ALA A 75 -5.29 4.56 -5.96
C ALA A 75 -5.82 5.41 -4.79
N GLU A 76 -6.92 6.13 -4.96
CA GLU A 76 -7.50 6.92 -3.88
C GLU A 76 -7.97 6.04 -2.71
N ARG A 77 -8.68 4.94 -2.98
CA ARG A 77 -9.10 4.00 -1.92
C ARG A 77 -7.90 3.43 -1.17
N HIS A 78 -6.88 3.00 -1.90
CA HIS A 78 -5.66 2.43 -1.31
C HIS A 78 -4.89 3.47 -0.50
N ALA A 79 -4.77 4.70 -0.99
CA ALA A 79 -4.14 5.80 -0.27
C ALA A 79 -4.88 6.12 1.03
N ALA A 80 -6.21 6.20 1.00
CA ALA A 80 -7.03 6.43 2.19
C ALA A 80 -6.86 5.32 3.24
N VAL A 81 -6.73 4.06 2.82
CA VAL A 81 -6.47 2.93 3.74
C VAL A 81 -5.03 2.94 4.29
N ILE A 82 -4.04 3.34 3.49
CA ILE A 82 -2.67 3.53 3.98
C ILE A 82 -2.64 4.64 5.04
N GLU A 83 -3.32 5.75 4.79
CA GLU A 83 -3.45 6.90 5.69
C GLU A 83 -4.10 6.50 7.02
N SER A 84 -5.30 5.90 6.98
CA SER A 84 -6.07 5.57 8.18
C SER A 84 -5.57 4.32 8.92
N GLY A 85 -4.95 3.38 8.19
CA GLY A 85 -4.64 2.04 8.71
C GLY A 85 -5.88 1.19 8.99
N GLN A 86 -7.06 1.55 8.44
CA GLN A 86 -8.34 0.89 8.65
C GLN A 86 -9.06 0.64 7.32
N TRP A 87 -9.85 -0.44 7.27
CA TRP A 87 -10.71 -0.74 6.12
C TRP A 87 -11.85 0.26 5.98
N ALA A 88 -12.56 0.53 7.08
CA ALA A 88 -13.64 1.50 7.12
C ALA A 88 -13.10 2.95 7.10
N PRO A 89 -13.82 3.90 6.48
CA PRO A 89 -15.08 3.74 5.75
C PRO A 89 -14.88 3.33 4.27
N VAL A 90 -13.64 3.12 3.82
CA VAL A 90 -13.31 2.89 2.40
C VAL A 90 -13.90 1.56 1.89
N TYR A 91 -13.80 0.54 2.72
CA TYR A 91 -14.41 -0.78 2.52
C TYR A 91 -15.33 -1.02 3.71
N ASP A 92 -16.61 -0.74 3.51
CA ASP A 92 -17.65 -1.07 4.47
C ASP A 92 -17.97 -2.55 4.35
N PHE A 93 -17.24 -3.37 5.11
CA PHE A 93 -17.63 -4.77 5.30
C PHE A 93 -18.81 -4.76 6.26
N VAL A 94 -20.02 -4.66 5.72
CA VAL A 94 -21.21 -5.07 6.45
C VAL A 94 -21.04 -6.56 6.73
N ILE A 95 -20.45 -6.89 7.86
CA ILE A 95 -20.48 -8.25 8.39
C ILE A 95 -21.92 -8.45 8.80
N ASN A 96 -22.73 -9.00 7.88
CA ASN A 96 -24.00 -9.61 8.25
C ASN A 96 -23.65 -10.68 9.29
N GLN A 97 -24.00 -10.38 10.55
CA GLN A 97 -23.94 -11.32 11.67
C GLN A 97 -24.84 -12.53 11.40
#